data_AF-A0A662FQR8-F1
#
_entry.id   AF-A0A662FQR8-F1
#
_cell.length_a   1.000
_cell.length_b   1.000
_cell.length_c   1.000
_cell.angle_alpha   90.00
_cell.angle_beta   90.00
_cell.angle_gamma   90.00
#
_symmetry.space_group_name_H-M   'P 1'
#
loop_
_entity.id
_entity.type
_entity.pdbx_description
1 polymer ?
#
loop_
_entity_poly.entity_id
_entity_poly.type
_entity_poly.pdbx_seq_one_letter_code
_entity_poly.pdbx_strand_id
1 'polypeptide(L)'
;MFGWKGIAGGIVASIATLVVGFLLLTATSRLDYGVFVIDVLVVLIVGGVLGFLYGIIDKLLFFVKRSNRAEIFVIIISILLAVTGKGSLLVGQGLYNFLLGYISVPLLGDFIVSLISSIFWCVLMIGFYTPLSGLGKKKEKPSILGLEAIPISSKKESSLNFILGPVKKTFQAKPAQQVPPGYIVCPYCGTVNEPGSRFCKNCGRPLARV
;
A
#
# COMPACT_ATOMS: atom_id res chain seq x y z
N MET A 1 -0.44 15.47 11.35
CA MET A 1 -1.67 14.83 11.90
C MET A 1 -1.38 13.36 12.14
N PHE A 2 -1.20 12.99 13.41
CA PHE A 2 -0.82 11.64 13.81
C PHE A 2 -2.04 10.71 13.83
N GLY A 3 -1.84 9.43 13.46
CA GLY A 3 -2.66 8.31 13.92
C GLY A 3 -4.05 8.10 13.31
N TRP A 4 -4.75 9.15 12.84
CA TRP A 4 -6.18 9.01 12.48
C TRP A 4 -6.44 7.98 11.37
N LYS A 5 -5.58 7.92 10.35
CA LYS A 5 -5.72 6.94 9.26
C LYS A 5 -5.56 5.49 9.74
N GLY A 6 -4.68 5.27 10.72
CA GLY A 6 -4.47 3.95 11.32
C GLY A 6 -5.67 3.51 12.16
N ILE A 7 -6.16 4.41 13.02
CA ILE A 7 -7.36 4.17 13.84
C ILE A 7 -8.58 3.86 12.95
N ALA A 8 -8.82 4.69 11.92
CA ALA A 8 -9.93 4.48 11.00
C ALA A 8 -9.82 3.14 10.26
N GLY A 9 -8.62 2.76 9.80
CA GLY A 9 -8.39 1.44 9.20
C GLY A 9 -8.73 0.31 10.18
N GLY A 10 -8.25 0.42 11.42
CA GLY A 10 -8.47 -0.58 12.47
C GLY A 10 -9.95 -0.78 12.81
N ILE A 11 -10.70 0.31 12.94
CA ILE A 11 -12.14 0.29 13.17
C ILE A 11 -12.87 -0.37 12.00
N VAL A 12 -12.54 -0.01 10.76
CA VAL A 12 -13.19 -0.58 9.56
C VAL A 12 -12.92 -2.07 9.46
N ALA A 13 -11.69 -2.52 9.73
CA ALA A 13 -11.36 -3.94 9.77
C ALA A 13 -12.16 -4.69 10.85
N SER A 14 -12.31 -4.09 12.04
CA SER A 14 -13.11 -4.65 13.12
C SER A 14 -14.60 -4.78 12.77
N ILE A 15 -15.18 -3.82 12.05
CA ILE A 15 -16.58 -3.89 11.60
C ILE A 15 -16.80 -5.13 10.72
N ALA A 16 -15.87 -5.44 9.81
CA ALA A 16 -15.99 -6.63 8.97
C ALA A 16 -15.97 -7.92 9.79
N THR A 17 -15.10 -8.02 10.81
CA THR A 17 -15.09 -9.17 11.74
C THR A 17 -16.41 -9.29 12.50
N LEU A 18 -16.98 -8.16 12.95
CA LEU A 18 -18.26 -8.14 13.66
C LEU A 18 -19.43 -8.59 12.78
N VAL A 19 -19.43 -8.21 11.49
CA VAL A 19 -20.45 -8.68 10.53
C VAL A 19 -20.37 -10.20 10.36
N VAL A 20 -19.16 -10.74 10.19
CA VAL A 20 -18.96 -12.20 10.09
C VAL A 20 -19.40 -12.90 11.39
N GLY A 21 -19.01 -12.37 12.55
CA GLY A 21 -19.42 -12.90 13.85
C GLY A 21 -20.94 -12.90 14.03
N PHE A 22 -21.60 -11.80 13.67
CA PHE A 22 -23.06 -11.68 13.72
C PHE A 22 -23.77 -12.69 12.81
N LEU A 23 -23.31 -12.86 11.56
CA LEU A 23 -23.89 -13.84 10.63
C LEU A 23 -23.76 -15.28 11.15
N LEU A 24 -22.60 -15.64 11.71
CA LEU A 24 -22.39 -16.97 12.29
C LEU A 24 -23.23 -17.20 13.56
N LEU A 25 -23.37 -16.16 14.38
CA LEU A 25 -24.15 -16.23 15.62
C LEU A 25 -25.67 -16.30 15.37
N THR A 26 -26.18 -15.55 14.39
CA THR A 26 -27.58 -15.64 13.98
C THR A 26 -27.92 -17.00 13.37
N ALA A 27 -26.99 -17.62 12.63
CA ALA A 27 -27.16 -18.97 12.09
C ALA A 27 -27.24 -20.07 13.16
N THR A 28 -26.72 -19.82 14.36
CA THR A 28 -26.63 -20.82 15.43
C THR A 28 -27.66 -20.65 16.54
N SER A 29 -28.48 -19.58 16.51
CA SER A 29 -29.57 -19.31 17.46
C SER A 29 -29.17 -19.24 18.95
N ARG A 30 -27.89 -19.05 19.26
CA ARG A 30 -27.33 -19.01 20.62
C ARG A 30 -26.76 -17.63 20.98
N LEU A 31 -27.53 -16.57 20.78
CA LEU A 31 -27.08 -15.22 21.12
C LEU A 31 -27.61 -14.78 22.49
N ASP A 32 -26.72 -14.74 23.46
CA ASP A 32 -26.90 -13.84 24.61
C ASP A 32 -26.54 -12.41 24.14
N TYR A 33 -27.54 -11.54 24.12
CA TYR A 33 -27.38 -10.15 23.67
C TYR A 33 -26.32 -9.40 24.49
N GLY A 34 -26.17 -9.71 25.78
CA GLY A 34 -25.18 -9.06 26.64
C GLY A 34 -23.75 -9.35 26.21
N VAL A 35 -23.47 -10.62 25.87
CA VAL A 35 -22.14 -11.05 25.39
C VAL A 35 -21.81 -10.40 24.05
N PHE A 36 -22.80 -10.31 23.15
CA PHE A 36 -22.61 -9.70 21.84
C PHE A 36 -22.26 -8.20 21.93
N VAL A 37 -22.92 -7.44 22.79
CA VAL A 37 -22.63 -6.00 22.96
C VAL A 37 -21.22 -5.79 23.50
N ILE A 38 -20.79 -6.61 24.47
CA ILE A 38 -19.44 -6.56 25.02
C ILE A 38 -18.41 -6.89 23.93
N ASP A 39 -18.66 -7.94 23.14
CA ASP A 39 -17.79 -8.32 22.02
C ASP A 39 -17.63 -7.20 20.99
N VAL A 40 -18.73 -6.54 20.62
CA VAL A 40 -18.71 -5.39 19.70
C VAL A 40 -17.81 -4.28 20.25
N LEU A 41 -17.98 -3.90 21.52
CA LEU A 41 -17.17 -2.85 22.15
C LEU A 41 -15.69 -3.24 22.20
N VAL A 42 -15.38 -4.46 22.65
CA VAL A 42 -14.01 -4.95 22.76
C VAL A 42 -13.33 -4.98 21.39
N VAL A 43 -13.97 -5.56 20.37
CA VAL A 43 -13.39 -5.69 19.02
C VAL A 43 -13.17 -4.32 18.36
N LEU A 44 -14.05 -3.35 18.59
CA LEU A 44 -13.87 -1.98 18.09
C LEU A 44 -12.71 -1.26 18.79
N ILE A 45 -12.62 -1.36 20.12
CA ILE A 45 -11.54 -0.74 20.90
C ILE A 45 -10.20 -1.37 20.52
N VAL A 46 -10.11 -2.70 20.52
CA VAL A 46 -8.91 -3.44 20.16
C VAL A 46 -8.49 -3.13 18.73
N GLY A 47 -9.42 -3.10 17.78
CA GLY A 47 -9.15 -2.71 16.40
C GLY A 47 -8.59 -1.30 16.27
N GLY A 48 -9.20 -0.32 16.96
CA GLY A 48 -8.70 1.06 16.98
C GLY A 48 -7.29 1.17 17.56
N VAL A 49 -7.02 0.48 18.66
CA VAL A 49 -5.69 0.43 19.30
C VAL A 49 -4.65 -0.22 18.38
N LEU A 50 -4.96 -1.38 17.80
CA LEU A 50 -4.06 -2.06 16.86
C LEU A 50 -3.82 -1.23 15.60
N GLY A 51 -4.84 -0.55 15.08
CA GLY A 51 -4.71 0.36 13.95
C GLY A 51 -3.82 1.58 14.28
N PHE A 52 -3.93 2.13 15.48
CA PHE A 52 -3.03 3.18 15.96
C PHE A 52 -1.58 2.68 16.07
N LEU A 53 -1.37 1.52 16.70
CA LEU A 53 -0.05 0.89 16.83
C LEU A 53 0.57 0.60 15.46
N TYR A 54 -0.21 0.07 14.52
CA TYR A 54 0.24 -0.14 13.14
C TYR A 54 0.72 1.17 12.50
N GLY A 55 -0.02 2.26 12.69
CA GLY A 55 0.38 3.58 12.18
C GLY A 55 1.68 4.13 12.79
N ILE A 56 1.99 3.76 14.04
CA ILE A 56 3.29 4.07 14.67
C ILE A 56 4.39 3.19 14.08
N ILE A 57 4.15 1.88 14.02
CA ILE A 57 5.11 0.88 13.55
C ILE A 57 5.46 1.07 12.08
N ASP A 58 4.50 1.43 11.22
CA ASP A 58 4.76 1.72 9.81
C ASP A 58 5.76 2.87 9.61
N LYS A 59 5.76 3.87 10.52
CA LYS A 59 6.76 4.94 10.52
C LYS A 59 8.11 4.48 11.05
N LEU A 60 8.13 3.64 12.08
CA LEU A 60 9.38 3.09 12.66
C LEU A 60 10.07 2.14 11.68
N LEU A 61 9.31 1.32 10.95
CA LEU A 61 9.80 0.36 9.96
C LEU A 61 10.05 0.99 8.58
N PHE A 62 10.43 2.28 8.52
CA PHE A 62 10.60 2.96 7.24
C PHE A 62 11.70 2.35 6.35
N PHE A 63 12.70 1.70 6.95
CA PHE A 63 13.78 0.99 6.26
C PHE A 63 13.33 -0.33 5.63
N VAL A 64 12.22 -0.91 6.10
CA VAL A 64 11.70 -2.17 5.57
C VAL A 64 10.89 -1.88 4.31
N LYS A 65 11.03 -2.74 3.30
CA LYS A 65 10.22 -2.68 2.07
C LYS A 65 8.74 -2.63 2.45
N ARG A 66 7.99 -1.69 1.87
CA ARG A 66 6.58 -1.44 2.19
C ARG A 66 5.70 -2.69 2.15
N SER A 67 5.98 -3.62 1.24
CA SER A 67 5.28 -4.91 1.12
C SER A 67 5.40 -5.79 2.37
N ASN A 68 6.55 -5.76 3.04
CA ASN A 68 6.87 -6.69 4.14
C ASN A 68 6.46 -6.13 5.51
N ARG A 69 6.16 -4.82 5.61
CA ARG A 69 5.82 -4.18 6.89
C ARG A 69 4.54 -4.73 7.50
N ALA A 70 3.53 -4.99 6.66
CA ALA A 70 2.27 -5.56 7.09
C ALA A 70 2.48 -6.99 7.60
N GLU A 71 3.22 -7.82 6.85
CA GLU A 71 3.55 -9.20 7.23
C GLU A 71 4.25 -9.28 8.60
N ILE A 72 5.27 -8.43 8.81
CA ILE A 72 5.99 -8.39 10.10
C ILE A 72 5.03 -8.02 11.24
N PHE A 73 4.15 -7.05 11.04
CA PHE A 73 3.16 -6.67 12.05
C PHE A 73 2.20 -7.82 12.36
N VAL A 74 1.72 -8.54 11.34
CA VAL A 74 0.86 -9.73 11.52
C VAL A 74 1.55 -10.75 12.41
N ILE A 75 2.79 -11.11 12.08
CA ILE A 75 3.53 -12.14 12.79
C ILE A 75 3.73 -11.74 14.26
N ILE A 76 4.10 -10.49 14.52
CA ILE A 76 4.29 -9.97 15.87
C ILE A 76 2.99 -10.05 16.68
N ILE A 77 1.87 -9.57 16.12
CA ILE A 77 0.58 -9.58 16.82
C ILE A 77 0.07 -11.01 17.03
N SER A 78 0.20 -11.90 16.03
CA SER A 78 -0.18 -13.31 16.16
C SER A 78 0.59 -14.00 17.28
N ILE A 79 1.91 -13.82 17.33
CA ILE A 79 2.75 -14.41 18.38
C ILE A 79 2.36 -13.84 19.74
N LEU A 80 2.18 -12.52 19.84
CA LEU A 80 1.82 -11.88 21.10
C LEU A 80 0.47 -12.39 21.64
N LEU A 81 -0.54 -12.52 20.78
CA LEU A 81 -1.86 -13.02 21.17
C LEU A 81 -1.85 -14.51 21.48
N ALA A 82 -1.08 -15.30 20.74
CA ALA A 82 -0.91 -16.73 21.00
C ALA A 82 -0.21 -16.97 22.35
N VAL A 83 0.88 -16.25 22.64
CA VAL A 83 1.64 -16.37 23.90
C VAL A 83 0.80 -15.93 25.10
N THR A 84 -0.04 -14.91 24.93
CA THR A 84 -0.88 -14.40 26.02
C THR A 84 -2.20 -15.15 26.19
N GLY A 85 -2.56 -16.07 25.28
CA GLY A 85 -3.84 -16.77 25.29
C GLY A 85 -5.04 -15.84 25.07
N LYS A 86 -4.83 -14.68 24.44
CA LYS A 86 -5.85 -13.64 24.27
C LYS A 86 -6.41 -13.56 22.85
N GLY A 87 -6.46 -14.71 22.15
CA GLY A 87 -6.98 -14.79 20.78
C GLY A 87 -8.41 -14.24 20.64
N SER A 88 -9.23 -14.34 21.69
CA SER A 88 -10.60 -13.83 21.70
C SER A 88 -10.72 -12.32 21.55
N LEU A 89 -9.67 -11.53 21.84
CA LEU A 89 -9.72 -10.06 21.73
C LEU A 89 -9.93 -9.56 20.30
N LEU A 90 -9.44 -10.29 19.30
CA LEU A 90 -9.60 -9.93 17.88
C LEU A 90 -10.94 -10.38 17.31
N VAL A 91 -11.54 -11.40 17.91
CA VAL A 91 -12.60 -12.22 17.30
C VAL A 91 -13.94 -12.00 17.99
N GLY A 92 -13.92 -11.57 19.25
CA GLY A 92 -15.06 -11.63 20.15
C GLY A 92 -15.13 -12.99 20.85
N GLN A 93 -15.59 -12.99 22.09
CA GLN A 93 -15.75 -14.17 22.93
C GLN A 93 -16.78 -15.15 22.33
N GLY A 94 -17.86 -14.65 21.72
CA GLY A 94 -18.89 -15.46 21.09
C GLY A 94 -18.36 -16.28 19.90
N LEU A 95 -17.67 -15.62 18.97
CA LEU A 95 -17.09 -16.30 17.80
C LEU A 95 -15.89 -17.19 18.21
N TYR A 96 -15.10 -16.78 19.20
CA TYR A 96 -14.05 -17.62 19.76
C TYR A 96 -14.59 -18.92 20.38
N ASN A 97 -15.64 -18.83 21.21
CA ASN A 97 -16.28 -20.01 21.82
C ASN A 97 -16.89 -20.94 20.75
N PHE A 98 -17.47 -20.37 19.68
CA PHE A 98 -17.97 -21.14 18.55
C PHE A 98 -16.85 -21.93 17.86
N LEU A 99 -15.72 -21.29 17.58
CA LEU A 99 -14.58 -21.93 16.92
C LEU A 99 -13.94 -23.01 17.79
N LEU A 100 -13.83 -22.79 19.10
CA LEU A 100 -13.35 -23.81 20.04
C LEU A 100 -14.30 -25.01 20.14
N GLY A 101 -15.61 -24.82 19.98
CA GLY A 101 -16.57 -25.93 19.93
C GLY A 101 -16.30 -26.93 18.80
N TYR A 102 -15.58 -26.51 17.76
CA TYR A 102 -15.19 -27.37 16.63
C TYR A 102 -13.80 -28.01 16.81
N ILE A 103 -12.96 -27.46 17.68
CA ILE A 103 -11.58 -27.92 17.90
C ILE A 103 -11.49 -28.58 19.27
N SER A 104 -11.47 -29.92 19.31
CA SER A 104 -11.47 -30.70 20.56
C SER A 104 -10.21 -30.52 21.43
N VAL A 105 -9.21 -29.77 20.96
CA VAL A 105 -7.93 -29.53 21.66
C VAL A 105 -7.81 -28.04 21.96
N PRO A 106 -8.01 -27.58 23.21
CA PRO A 106 -8.12 -26.15 23.52
C PRO A 106 -6.85 -25.36 23.22
N LEU A 107 -5.68 -25.92 23.55
CA LEU A 107 -4.38 -25.29 23.26
C LEU A 107 -4.16 -25.05 21.76
N LEU A 108 -4.55 -26.03 20.95
CA LEU A 108 -4.43 -25.96 19.49
C LEU A 108 -5.48 -25.01 18.91
N GLY A 109 -6.68 -24.99 19.50
CA GLY A 109 -7.75 -24.06 19.15
C GLY A 109 -7.34 -22.61 19.32
N ASP A 110 -6.74 -22.25 20.44
CA ASP A 110 -6.27 -20.88 20.71
C ASP A 110 -5.25 -20.40 19.69
N PHE A 111 -4.30 -21.28 19.36
CA PHE A 111 -3.27 -20.98 18.37
C PHE A 111 -3.88 -20.80 16.97
N ILE A 112 -4.75 -21.72 16.54
CA ILE A 112 -5.38 -21.69 15.22
C ILE A 112 -6.29 -20.47 15.08
N VAL A 113 -7.14 -20.22 16.07
CA VAL A 113 -8.08 -19.09 16.04
C VAL A 113 -7.32 -17.76 16.05
N SER A 114 -6.26 -17.63 16.85
CA SER A 114 -5.40 -16.44 16.86
C SER A 114 -4.74 -16.23 15.49
N LEU A 115 -4.20 -17.30 14.87
CA LEU A 115 -3.55 -17.23 13.57
C LEU A 115 -4.53 -16.79 12.46
N ILE A 116 -5.67 -17.47 12.35
CA ILE A 116 -6.69 -17.19 11.32
C ILE A 116 -7.19 -15.75 11.45
N SER A 117 -7.48 -15.33 12.68
CA SER A 117 -8.07 -14.03 12.95
C SER A 117 -7.08 -12.89 12.73
N SER A 118 -5.81 -13.11 13.06
CA SER A 118 -4.74 -12.16 12.75
C SER A 118 -4.54 -12.02 11.24
N ILE A 119 -4.50 -13.14 10.49
CA ILE A 119 -4.40 -13.12 9.03
C ILE A 119 -5.59 -12.36 8.42
N PHE A 120 -6.81 -12.70 8.83
CA PHE A 120 -8.04 -12.08 8.33
C PHE A 120 -8.05 -10.57 8.60
N TRP A 121 -7.78 -10.15 9.84
CA TRP A 121 -7.73 -8.75 10.22
C TRP A 121 -6.66 -7.98 9.44
N CYS A 122 -5.52 -8.61 9.17
CA CYS A 122 -4.44 -7.98 8.41
C CYS A 122 -4.75 -7.85 6.92
N VAL A 123 -5.41 -8.83 6.30
CA VAL A 123 -5.87 -8.72 4.90
C VAL A 123 -6.83 -7.53 4.77
N LEU A 124 -7.77 -7.39 5.70
CA LEU A 124 -8.66 -6.24 5.75
C LEU A 124 -7.89 -4.94 5.95
N MET A 125 -6.95 -4.90 6.90
CA MET A 125 -6.13 -3.71 7.14
C MET A 125 -5.31 -3.31 5.92
N ILE A 126 -4.67 -4.24 5.22
CA ILE A 126 -3.93 -3.93 3.98
C ILE A 126 -4.90 -3.39 2.94
N GLY A 127 -6.07 -4.03 2.77
CA GLY A 127 -7.10 -3.64 1.81
C GLY A 127 -7.67 -2.23 2.04
N PHE A 128 -7.87 -1.82 3.29
CA PHE A 128 -8.43 -0.51 3.63
C PHE A 128 -7.36 0.57 3.87
N TYR A 129 -6.28 0.24 4.57
CA TYR A 129 -5.24 1.21 4.93
C TYR A 129 -4.44 1.68 3.71
N THR A 130 -4.13 0.79 2.76
CA THR A 130 -3.36 1.18 1.56
C THR A 130 -4.07 2.24 0.71
N PRO A 131 -5.36 2.11 0.33
CA PRO A 131 -6.06 3.16 -0.39
C PRO A 131 -6.25 4.42 0.47
N LEU A 132 -6.61 4.30 1.76
CA LEU A 132 -6.75 5.46 2.67
C LEU A 132 -5.45 6.27 2.82
N SER A 133 -4.30 5.61 2.78
CA SER A 133 -3.00 6.27 2.79
C SER A 133 -2.72 7.03 1.49
N GLY A 134 -3.25 6.55 0.35
CA GLY A 134 -3.14 7.17 -0.97
C GLY A 134 -4.16 8.29 -1.21
N LEU A 135 -5.34 8.23 -0.58
CA LEU A 135 -6.33 9.30 -0.56
C LEU A 135 -5.73 10.54 0.14
N GLY A 136 -5.32 11.52 -0.65
CA GLY A 136 -4.69 12.76 -0.18
C GLY A 136 -3.31 13.02 -0.79
N LYS A 137 -2.68 12.03 -1.44
CA LYS A 137 -1.63 12.37 -2.39
C LYS A 137 -2.32 12.91 -3.64
N LYS A 138 -2.38 14.25 -3.77
CA LYS A 138 -2.58 14.84 -5.10
C LYS A 138 -1.59 14.12 -6.00
N LYS A 139 -2.04 13.61 -7.15
CA LYS A 139 -1.11 13.23 -8.21
C LYS A 139 -0.34 14.51 -8.49
N GLU A 140 0.81 14.69 -7.86
CA GLU A 140 1.81 15.62 -8.34
C GLU A 140 2.02 15.12 -9.77
N LYS A 141 1.41 15.84 -10.73
CA LYS A 141 1.84 15.77 -12.12
C LYS A 141 3.34 15.75 -12.01
N PRO A 142 4.04 14.72 -12.52
CA PRO A 142 5.49 14.67 -12.42
C PRO A 142 5.97 16.03 -12.90
N SER A 143 6.43 16.84 -11.95
CA SER A 143 7.05 18.11 -12.22
C SER A 143 8.30 17.68 -12.93
N ILE A 144 8.21 17.62 -14.24
CA ILE A 144 9.32 17.78 -15.16
C ILE A 144 9.91 19.15 -14.85
N LEU A 145 10.63 19.20 -13.74
CA LEU A 145 11.49 20.28 -13.30
C LEU A 145 12.76 20.15 -14.18
N GLY A 146 13.08 21.08 -15.07
CA GLY A 146 12.45 22.37 -15.30
C GLY A 146 12.41 22.73 -16.78
N LEU A 147 11.19 22.93 -17.28
CA LEU A 147 10.89 24.14 -18.02
C LEU A 147 9.69 24.77 -17.31
N GLU A 148 9.95 25.84 -16.56
CA GLU A 148 8.90 26.74 -16.12
C GLU A 148 8.05 27.12 -17.34
N ALA A 149 6.76 26.76 -17.27
CA ALA A 149 5.80 27.18 -18.26
C ALA A 149 5.63 28.70 -18.13
N ILE A 150 6.25 29.43 -19.05
CA ILE A 150 5.94 30.83 -19.31
C ILE A 150 4.42 30.91 -19.54
N PRO A 151 3.67 31.73 -18.78
CA PRO A 151 2.24 31.88 -19.01
C PRO A 151 2.04 32.72 -20.26
N ILE A 152 1.81 32.07 -21.40
CA ILE A 152 1.37 32.77 -22.61
C ILE A 152 -0.12 33.09 -22.42
N SER A 153 -0.38 34.24 -21.81
CA SER A 153 -1.71 34.83 -21.77
C SER A 153 -2.18 35.11 -23.20
N SER A 154 -3.32 34.54 -23.56
CA SER A 154 -4.04 34.65 -24.82
C SER A 154 -4.55 36.07 -25.12
N LYS A 155 -3.68 37.04 -25.43
CA LYS A 155 -4.15 38.35 -25.89
C LYS A 155 -3.14 39.20 -26.67
N LYS A 156 -2.77 38.83 -27.90
CA LYS A 156 -2.44 39.82 -28.95
C LYS A 156 -2.30 39.23 -30.38
N GLU A 157 -3.38 38.68 -30.93
CA GLU A 157 -3.43 38.28 -32.35
C GLU A 157 -3.65 39.46 -33.33
N SER A 158 -3.76 40.71 -32.84
CA SER A 158 -4.28 41.81 -33.66
C SER A 158 -3.24 42.63 -34.46
N SER A 159 -1.96 42.26 -34.49
CA SER A 159 -0.95 43.05 -35.22
C SER A 159 0.09 42.28 -36.03
N LEU A 160 -0.02 40.94 -36.16
CA LEU A 160 0.99 40.13 -36.87
C LEU A 160 0.43 39.33 -38.05
N ASN A 161 -0.73 39.70 -38.60
CA ASN A 161 -1.22 39.17 -39.88
C ASN A 161 -0.87 40.06 -41.07
N PHE A 162 -0.09 41.13 -40.86
CA PHE A 162 0.25 42.06 -41.93
C PHE A 162 1.48 41.66 -42.77
N ILE A 163 2.33 40.73 -42.30
CA ILE A 163 3.63 40.50 -42.97
C ILE A 163 3.80 39.12 -43.61
N LEU A 164 3.03 38.09 -43.25
CA LEU A 164 3.29 36.75 -43.80
C LEU A 164 2.00 36.08 -44.29
N GLY A 165 1.93 35.91 -45.61
CA GLY A 165 0.88 35.16 -46.30
C GLY A 165 0.84 33.66 -45.92
N PRO A 166 -0.07 32.88 -46.51
CA PRO A 166 -0.39 31.53 -46.05
C PRO A 166 0.77 30.55 -46.32
N VAL A 167 1.57 30.28 -45.28
CA VAL A 167 2.61 29.24 -45.34
C VAL A 167 1.94 27.86 -45.31
N LYS A 168 1.94 27.19 -46.47
CA LYS A 168 1.61 25.75 -46.61
C LYS A 168 2.53 24.94 -45.70
N LYS A 169 1.95 24.17 -44.77
CA LYS A 169 2.68 23.21 -43.93
C LYS A 169 3.16 22.02 -44.76
N THR A 170 4.44 21.98 -45.09
CA THR A 170 5.17 20.75 -45.38
C THR A 170 5.76 20.23 -44.07
N PHE A 171 5.34 19.03 -43.65
CA PHE A 171 5.94 18.34 -42.50
C PHE A 171 7.31 17.78 -42.91
N GLN A 172 8.39 18.37 -42.40
CA GLN A 172 9.73 17.77 -42.45
C GLN A 172 10.01 17.04 -41.12
N ALA A 173 10.32 15.74 -41.22
CA ALA A 173 10.79 14.94 -40.11
C ALA A 173 12.23 15.35 -39.73
N LYS A 174 12.48 15.53 -38.43
CA LYS A 174 13.79 15.81 -37.85
C LYS A 174 14.71 14.57 -37.96
N PRO A 175 15.98 14.67 -38.42
CA PRO A 175 16.84 13.50 -38.62
C PRO A 175 17.27 12.88 -37.28
N ALA A 176 17.35 11.55 -37.23
CA ALA A 176 17.97 10.80 -36.15
C ALA A 176 19.45 11.20 -36.02
N GLN A 177 19.83 11.74 -34.86
CA GLN A 177 21.22 12.04 -34.54
C GLN A 177 22.01 10.74 -34.40
N GLN A 178 22.98 10.57 -35.30
CA GLN A 178 23.85 9.41 -35.41
C GLN A 178 24.80 9.36 -34.21
N VAL A 179 24.83 8.23 -33.50
CA VAL A 179 25.83 7.97 -32.45
C VAL A 179 27.21 7.95 -33.12
N PRO A 180 28.22 8.70 -32.64
CA PRO A 180 29.54 8.70 -33.24
C PRO A 180 30.12 7.27 -33.30
N PRO A 181 30.82 6.89 -34.38
CA PRO A 181 31.34 5.54 -34.55
C PRO A 181 32.29 5.19 -33.39
N GLY A 182 32.08 4.01 -32.80
CA GLY A 182 32.86 3.49 -31.68
C GLY A 182 32.18 3.64 -30.31
N TYR A 183 31.15 4.46 -30.16
CA TYR A 183 30.42 4.54 -28.89
C TYR A 183 29.44 3.37 -28.73
N ILE A 184 29.35 2.83 -27.51
CA ILE A 184 28.48 1.69 -27.18
C ILE A 184 27.39 2.12 -26.20
N VAL A 185 26.14 1.77 -26.51
CA VAL A 185 24.99 2.04 -25.64
C VAL A 185 24.83 0.89 -24.65
N CYS A 186 24.71 1.20 -23.36
CA CYS A 186 24.50 0.19 -22.34
C CYS A 186 23.12 -0.48 -22.50
N PRO A 187 23.04 -1.82 -22.64
CA PRO A 187 21.75 -2.52 -22.80
C PRO A 187 20.92 -2.53 -21.51
N TYR A 188 21.52 -2.22 -20.35
CA TYR A 188 20.84 -2.23 -19.05
C TYR A 188 20.22 -0.89 -18.67
N CYS A 189 20.78 0.23 -19.13
CA CYS A 189 20.32 1.57 -18.72
C CYS A 189 20.26 2.62 -19.84
N GLY A 190 20.64 2.27 -21.07
CA GLY A 190 20.58 3.18 -22.23
C GLY A 190 21.65 4.28 -22.27
N THR A 191 22.61 4.28 -21.34
CA THR A 191 23.69 5.28 -21.32
C THR A 191 24.69 5.03 -22.46
N VAL A 192 25.06 6.07 -23.20
CA VAL A 192 26.12 6.03 -24.23
C VAL A 192 27.50 6.09 -23.55
N ASN A 193 28.35 5.10 -23.83
CA ASN A 193 29.70 4.98 -23.28
C ASN A 193 30.74 5.10 -24.39
N GLU A 194 31.93 5.57 -24.03
CA GLU A 194 33.04 5.80 -24.94
C GLU A 194 33.57 4.48 -25.54
N PRO A 195 34.17 4.53 -26.73
CA PRO A 195 34.84 3.38 -27.33
C PRO A 195 35.83 2.71 -26.37
N GLY A 196 35.76 1.39 -26.28
CA GLY A 196 36.66 0.59 -25.44
C GLY A 196 36.25 0.46 -23.97
N SER A 197 35.18 1.14 -23.52
CA SER A 197 34.63 1.00 -22.17
C SER A 197 34.29 -0.46 -21.85
N ARG A 198 34.89 -1.02 -20.79
CA ARG A 198 34.58 -2.39 -20.32
C ARG A 198 33.35 -2.42 -19.40
N PHE A 199 33.06 -1.32 -18.74
CA PHE A 199 31.93 -1.15 -17.82
C PHE A 199 31.17 0.14 -18.13
N CYS A 200 29.87 0.17 -17.82
CA CYS A 200 29.06 1.36 -18.02
C CYS A 200 29.39 2.45 -17.00
N LYS A 201 29.63 3.68 -17.47
CA LYS A 201 29.94 4.85 -16.61
C LYS A 201 28.80 5.28 -15.67
N ASN A 202 27.58 4.81 -15.92
CA ASN A 202 26.39 5.15 -15.13
C ASN A 202 25.98 4.01 -14.19
N CYS A 203 25.87 2.77 -14.67
CA CYS A 203 25.34 1.65 -13.87
C CYS A 203 26.40 0.63 -13.43
N GLY A 204 27.67 0.76 -13.84
CA GLY A 204 28.78 -0.12 -13.45
C GLY A 204 28.74 -1.54 -14.04
N ARG A 205 27.70 -1.89 -14.82
CA ARG A 205 27.58 -3.23 -15.43
C ARG A 205 28.57 -3.43 -16.58
N PRO A 206 29.06 -4.67 -16.81
CA PRO A 206 29.95 -4.96 -17.91
C PRO A 206 29.23 -4.72 -19.25
N LEU A 207 29.92 -4.07 -20.18
CA LEU A 207 29.49 -3.90 -21.55
C LEU A 207 30.00 -5.12 -22.31
N ALA A 208 29.09 -6.04 -22.67
CA ALA A 208 29.45 -7.24 -23.42
C ALA A 208 30.15 -6.80 -24.71
N ARG A 209 31.43 -7.17 -24.85
CA ARG A 209 32.14 -7.08 -26.12
C ARG A 209 31.61 -8.22 -26.98
N VAL A 210 30.86 -7.89 -28.03
CA VAL A 210 30.67 -8.79 -29.18
C VAL A 210 31.58 -8.29 -30.27
#